data_AF-A0A819LUT1-F1
#
_entry.id   AF-A0A819LUT1-F1
#
_cell.length_a   1.000
_cell.length_b   1.000
_cell.length_c   1.000
_cell.angle_alpha   90.00
_cell.angle_beta   90.00
_cell.angle_gamma   90.00
#
_symmetry.space_group_name_H-M   'P 1'
#
loop_
_entity.id
_entity.type
_entity.pdbx_description
1 polymer ?
#
loop_
_entity_poly.entity_id
_entity_poly.type
_entity_poly.pdbx_seq_one_letter_code
_entity_poly.pdbx_strand_id
1 'polypeptide(L)'
;MKIYIQKVQTYTNHEKRLWIFFDEFNTTKSVGLIKEIMCERTLLGKQLPSNMVFLAACNPRRLKAEKNRSDDNIGIKRENYERQKFTLQEHLLYTVVPIPETMIEYIYDYGHLDSVTERKYIEAILRTCTNLANERQLFTAMVNGACQSQLHLRSIEGVSSVSLRDVARYRLIYNWYYDTFDKRETQLSSRKKILESGILSLMLCYYFRLRSSAEKTNYINMLKKSMLFNETNEKFIEQILQQEQDELIKRMKEKPMGTAINRALRDNLFVMFVCILNRIPVILCGKPGCSKTLAIQIIISNLKGKKSNDSYFQQLPELIAVSYQATKPYLQFSISNSL
;
A
#
# COMPACT_ATOMS: atom_id res chain seq x y z
N MET A 1 27.39 -1.05 -10.66
CA MET A 1 27.89 -1.09 -12.05
C MET A 1 29.35 -1.57 -12.17
N LYS A 2 30.33 -0.97 -11.47
CA LYS A 2 31.75 -1.39 -11.54
C LYS A 2 31.99 -2.89 -11.31
N ILE A 3 31.33 -3.47 -10.30
CA ILE A 3 31.38 -4.92 -10.00
C ILE A 3 30.91 -5.77 -11.20
N TYR A 4 29.85 -5.32 -11.90
CA TYR A 4 29.31 -6.04 -13.06
C TYR A 4 30.23 -5.94 -14.27
N ILE A 5 30.90 -4.80 -14.48
CA ILE A 5 31.89 -4.63 -15.55
C ILE A 5 33.05 -5.61 -15.34
N GLN A 6 33.61 -5.67 -14.12
CA GLN A 6 34.68 -6.61 -13.78
C GLN A 6 34.25 -8.07 -13.99
N LYS A 7 33.03 -8.42 -13.56
CA LYS A 7 32.48 -9.78 -13.73
C LYS A 7 32.33 -10.18 -15.21
N VAL A 8 32.03 -9.23 -16.07
CA VAL A 8 31.83 -9.50 -17.51
C VAL A 8 33.16 -9.63 -18.25
N GLN A 9 34.20 -8.93 -17.79
CA GLN A 9 35.56 -9.01 -18.33
C GLN A 9 36.24 -10.35 -18.02
N THR A 10 35.80 -11.08 -16.99
CA THR A 10 36.34 -12.43 -16.69
C THR A 10 35.71 -13.53 -17.52
N TYR A 11 34.69 -13.23 -18.34
CA TYR A 11 34.09 -14.23 -19.23
C TYR A 11 35.01 -14.50 -20.42
N THR A 12 35.56 -15.71 -20.48
CA THR A 12 36.41 -16.19 -21.59
C THR A 12 35.62 -16.56 -22.84
N ASN A 13 34.30 -16.79 -22.72
CA ASN A 13 33.40 -17.05 -23.84
C ASN A 13 32.57 -15.79 -24.15
N HIS A 14 32.80 -15.19 -25.33
CA HIS A 14 32.10 -14.01 -25.82
C HIS A 14 30.61 -14.22 -26.13
N GLU A 15 30.11 -15.47 -26.10
CA GLU A 15 28.68 -15.78 -26.28
C GLU A 15 27.84 -15.47 -25.03
N LYS A 16 28.44 -15.46 -23.83
CA LYS A 16 27.71 -15.18 -22.59
C LYS A 16 27.42 -13.69 -22.43
N ARG A 17 26.14 -13.35 -22.45
CA ARG A 17 25.65 -11.96 -22.27
C ARG A 17 25.20 -11.72 -20.82
N LEU A 18 25.60 -10.59 -20.24
CA LEU A 18 25.05 -10.11 -18.98
C LEU A 18 23.91 -9.13 -19.24
N TRP A 19 22.71 -9.51 -18.84
CA TRP A 19 21.54 -8.64 -18.92
C TRP A 19 21.39 -7.83 -17.63
N ILE A 20 21.23 -6.51 -17.78
CA ILE A 20 21.00 -5.56 -16.68
C ILE A 20 19.68 -4.86 -16.96
N PHE A 21 18.74 -4.95 -16.02
CA PHE A 21 17.44 -4.32 -16.11
C PHE A 21 17.34 -3.15 -15.13
N PHE A 22 17.04 -1.96 -15.63
CA PHE A 22 16.75 -0.77 -14.84
C PHE A 22 15.23 -0.58 -14.71
N ASP A 23 14.68 -1.00 -13.57
CA ASP A 23 13.26 -0.75 -13.29
C ASP A 23 13.02 0.69 -12.81
N GLU A 24 11.89 1.26 -13.20
CA GLU A 24 11.46 2.64 -12.88
C GLU A 24 12.58 3.70 -13.01
N PHE A 25 13.39 3.65 -14.07
CA PHE A 25 14.67 4.38 -14.17
C PHE A 25 14.54 5.90 -14.07
N ASN A 26 13.39 6.46 -14.43
CA ASN A 26 13.15 7.90 -14.41
C ASN A 26 12.70 8.42 -13.04
N THR A 27 12.78 7.61 -11.97
CA THR A 27 12.58 8.04 -10.58
C THR A 27 13.85 8.58 -9.93
N THR A 28 15.03 8.35 -10.52
CA THR A 28 16.31 8.91 -10.05
C THR A 28 16.63 10.24 -10.74
N LYS A 29 17.35 11.14 -10.05
CA LYS A 29 17.94 12.35 -10.66
C LYS A 29 19.06 12.04 -11.65
N SER A 30 19.57 10.80 -11.63
CA SER A 30 20.70 10.35 -12.46
C SER A 30 20.26 9.78 -13.82
N VAL A 31 19.12 10.21 -14.38
CA VAL A 31 18.64 9.74 -15.69
C VAL A 31 19.69 9.93 -16.79
N GLY A 32 20.49 11.00 -16.72
CA GLY A 32 21.58 11.24 -17.67
C GLY A 32 22.61 10.11 -17.71
N LEU A 33 22.95 9.50 -16.56
CA LEU A 33 23.85 8.34 -16.52
C LEU A 33 23.21 7.10 -17.13
N ILE A 34 21.90 6.93 -16.96
CA ILE A 34 21.17 5.79 -17.54
C ILE A 34 21.07 5.97 -19.06
N LYS A 35 20.85 7.19 -19.54
CA LYS A 35 20.93 7.55 -20.95
C LYS A 35 22.30 7.24 -21.54
N GLU A 36 23.37 7.63 -20.86
CA GLU A 36 24.76 7.33 -21.26
C GLU A 36 24.97 5.81 -21.41
N ILE A 37 24.57 5.04 -20.40
CA ILE A 37 24.73 3.58 -20.39
C ILE A 37 23.94 2.92 -21.53
N MET A 38 22.69 3.34 -21.73
CA MET A 38 21.77 2.68 -22.66
C MET A 38 21.99 3.10 -24.11
N CYS A 39 22.09 4.40 -24.38
CA CYS A 39 22.17 4.94 -25.73
C CYS A 39 23.62 5.07 -26.23
N GLU A 40 24.53 5.52 -25.38
CA GLU A 40 25.93 5.80 -25.78
C GLU A 40 26.87 4.63 -25.49
N ARG A 41 26.40 3.63 -24.72
CA ARG A 41 27.20 2.45 -24.33
C ARG A 41 28.46 2.86 -23.56
N THR A 42 28.38 3.95 -22.80
CA THR A 42 29.47 4.46 -21.96
C THR A 42 29.01 4.64 -20.51
N LEU A 43 29.98 4.72 -19.60
CA LEU A 43 29.76 5.10 -18.21
C LEU A 43 30.86 6.05 -17.77
N LEU A 44 30.50 7.31 -17.49
CA LEU A 44 31.46 8.37 -17.17
C LEU A 44 32.54 8.50 -18.26
N GLY A 45 32.14 8.42 -19.53
CA GLY A 45 33.00 8.50 -20.71
C GLY A 45 33.78 7.23 -21.05
N LYS A 46 33.67 6.16 -20.26
CA LYS A 46 34.36 4.89 -20.54
C LYS A 46 33.45 3.90 -21.25
N GLN A 47 33.94 3.29 -22.33
CA GLN A 47 33.16 2.33 -23.11
C GLN A 47 32.81 1.06 -22.31
N LEU A 48 31.57 0.61 -22.43
CA LEU A 48 31.06 -0.58 -21.77
C LEU A 48 31.34 -1.84 -22.61
N PRO A 49 31.59 -3.00 -21.95
CA PRO A 49 31.79 -4.27 -22.65
C PRO A 49 30.64 -4.64 -23.59
N SER A 50 30.96 -5.14 -24.79
CA SER A 50 30.00 -5.50 -25.86
C SER A 50 28.97 -6.56 -25.43
N ASN A 51 29.33 -7.44 -24.51
CA ASN A 51 28.51 -8.52 -23.98
C ASN A 51 27.60 -8.12 -22.81
N MET A 52 27.53 -6.84 -22.44
CA MET A 52 26.46 -6.33 -21.59
C MET A 52 25.24 -5.96 -22.43
N VAL A 53 24.04 -6.32 -21.98
CA VAL A 53 22.77 -5.93 -22.59
C VAL A 53 21.93 -5.20 -21.55
N PHE A 54 21.38 -4.05 -21.92
CA PHE A 54 20.63 -3.18 -21.02
C PHE A 54 19.17 -3.13 -21.44
N LEU A 55 18.29 -3.33 -20.46
CA LEU A 55 16.85 -3.12 -20.58
C LEU A 55 16.44 -2.09 -19.54
N ALA A 56 15.40 -1.31 -19.80
CA ALA A 56 14.88 -0.39 -18.80
C ALA A 56 13.37 -0.22 -18.92
N ALA A 57 12.73 0.05 -17.79
CA ALA A 57 11.34 0.46 -17.70
C ALA A 57 11.26 1.85 -17.05
N CYS A 58 10.38 2.70 -17.57
CA CYS A 58 10.10 4.02 -17.00
C CYS A 58 8.62 4.19 -16.71
N ASN A 59 8.31 5.03 -15.73
CA ASN A 59 6.94 5.44 -15.46
C ASN A 59 6.58 6.62 -16.38
N PRO A 60 5.37 6.69 -17.00
CA PRO A 60 4.98 7.79 -17.89
C PRO A 60 5.02 9.16 -17.16
N ARG A 61 4.97 10.32 -17.83
CA ARG A 61 4.81 11.60 -17.10
C ARG A 61 3.33 11.95 -17.03
N ARG A 62 2.74 12.05 -15.84
CA ARG A 62 1.30 12.35 -15.68
C ARG A 62 1.04 13.48 -14.69
N LEU A 63 0.15 14.39 -15.06
CA LEU A 63 -0.23 15.53 -14.23
C LEU A 63 -1.37 15.17 -13.26
N LYS A 64 -1.39 15.76 -12.06
CA LYS A 64 -2.49 15.64 -11.09
C LYS A 64 -3.74 16.35 -11.63
N ALA A 65 -4.89 15.67 -11.58
CA ALA A 65 -6.19 16.26 -11.92
C ALA A 65 -6.54 17.42 -10.96
N GLU A 66 -7.19 18.47 -11.48
CA GLU A 66 -7.42 19.73 -10.76
C GLU A 66 -8.29 19.60 -9.50
N LYS A 67 -9.14 18.57 -9.41
CA LYS A 67 -10.02 18.32 -8.26
C LYS A 67 -9.27 18.06 -6.93
N ASN A 68 -7.99 17.70 -6.98
CA ASN A 68 -7.17 17.47 -5.78
C ASN A 68 -6.52 18.75 -5.22
N ARG A 69 -6.78 19.94 -5.80
CA ARG A 69 -6.10 21.20 -5.43
C ARG A 69 -6.64 21.89 -4.17
N SER A 70 -7.89 21.64 -3.77
CA SER A 70 -8.59 22.44 -2.74
C SER A 70 -8.56 21.88 -1.32
N ASP A 71 -8.24 20.59 -1.12
CA ASP A 71 -8.31 19.93 0.20
C ASP A 71 -6.97 19.71 0.91
N ASP A 72 -5.86 20.23 0.35
CA ASP A 72 -4.50 20.07 0.90
C ASP A 72 -4.23 20.91 2.17
N ASN A 73 -5.25 21.53 2.78
CA ASN A 73 -5.14 22.27 4.05
C ASN A 73 -5.10 21.35 5.29
N ILE A 74 -4.37 20.24 5.20
CA ILE A 74 -3.98 19.43 6.36
C ILE A 74 -2.70 20.05 6.97
N GLY A 75 -2.77 21.28 7.48
CA GLY A 75 -1.80 21.85 8.44
C GLY A 75 -0.30 21.90 8.06
N ILE A 76 0.12 21.48 6.87
CA ILE A 76 1.48 21.65 6.38
C ILE A 76 1.59 23.09 5.90
N LYS A 77 2.14 23.98 6.74
CA LYS A 77 2.37 25.39 6.40
C LYS A 77 3.20 25.48 5.11
N ARG A 78 2.53 25.79 3.99
CA ARG A 78 3.08 25.90 2.62
C ARG A 78 4.21 26.90 2.48
N GLU A 79 4.21 27.96 3.30
CA GLU A 79 5.12 29.11 3.16
C GLU A 79 6.62 28.77 3.27
N ASN A 80 6.98 27.64 3.87
CA ASN A 80 8.38 27.19 3.96
C ASN A 80 8.76 26.09 2.95
N TYR A 81 7.79 25.46 2.29
CA TYR A 81 8.04 24.48 1.23
C TYR A 81 8.21 25.16 -0.14
N GLU A 82 7.50 26.28 -0.36
CA GLU A 82 7.47 27.00 -1.64
C GLU A 82 8.82 27.65 -1.99
N ARG A 83 9.62 28.08 -1.01
CA ARG A 83 10.95 28.70 -1.29
C ARG A 83 12.04 27.71 -1.75
N GLN A 84 11.82 26.39 -1.64
CA GLN A 84 12.80 25.37 -2.07
C GLN A 84 12.39 24.58 -3.33
N LYS A 85 11.26 24.90 -3.97
CA LYS A 85 10.72 24.10 -5.09
C LYS A 85 10.21 24.93 -6.27
N PHE A 86 11.04 25.83 -6.78
CA PHE A 86 10.88 26.28 -8.16
C PHE A 86 11.24 25.14 -9.13
N THR A 87 10.35 24.17 -9.31
CA THR A 87 10.37 23.28 -10.47
C THR A 87 9.02 22.59 -10.65
N LEU A 88 8.62 22.39 -11.92
CA LEU A 88 7.42 21.71 -12.47
C LEU A 88 7.02 20.32 -11.88
N GLN A 89 7.64 19.89 -10.78
CA GLN A 89 7.42 18.60 -10.11
C GLN A 89 6.19 18.57 -9.20
N GLU A 90 5.66 19.72 -8.75
CA GLU A 90 4.47 19.74 -7.89
C GLU A 90 3.20 19.24 -8.58
N HIS A 91 3.18 19.29 -9.91
CA HIS A 91 2.03 18.91 -10.71
C HIS A 91 2.00 17.44 -11.14
N LEU A 92 2.99 16.63 -10.78
CA LEU A 92 3.06 15.24 -11.22
C LEU A 92 2.38 14.27 -10.23
N LEU A 93 1.71 13.24 -10.75
CA LEU A 93 1.08 12.17 -9.96
C LEU A 93 2.12 11.32 -9.20
N TYR A 94 3.35 11.27 -9.70
CA TYR A 94 4.51 10.65 -9.05
C TYR A 94 5.80 11.37 -9.49
N THR A 95 6.86 11.24 -8.69
CA THR A 95 8.14 11.93 -8.93
C THR A 95 8.91 11.24 -10.04
N VAL A 96 8.74 11.73 -11.28
CA VAL A 96 9.59 11.36 -12.41
C VAL A 96 10.36 12.55 -12.93
N VAL A 97 11.62 12.29 -13.27
CA VAL A 97 12.48 13.20 -14.03
C VAL A 97 12.08 13.06 -15.51
N PRO A 98 12.00 14.18 -16.27
CA PRO A 98 11.76 14.12 -17.70
C PRO A 98 12.79 13.22 -18.38
N ILE A 99 12.32 12.38 -19.29
CA ILE A 99 13.19 11.50 -20.05
C ILE A 99 13.87 12.34 -21.16
N PRO A 100 15.19 12.23 -21.36
CA PRO A 100 15.88 12.95 -22.44
C PRO A 100 15.25 12.64 -23.80
N GLU A 101 15.13 13.65 -24.68
CA GLU A 101 14.49 13.50 -26.00
C GLU A 101 15.09 12.36 -26.83
N THR A 102 16.42 12.22 -26.80
CA THR A 102 17.15 11.13 -27.46
C THR A 102 16.79 9.72 -26.98
N MET A 103 16.19 9.58 -25.80
CA MET A 103 15.72 8.27 -25.30
C MET A 103 14.27 7.97 -25.73
N ILE A 104 13.50 8.98 -26.16
CA ILE A 104 12.08 8.82 -26.49
C ILE A 104 11.89 7.81 -27.63
N GLU A 105 12.79 7.79 -28.60
CA GLU A 105 12.77 6.86 -29.73
C GLU A 105 12.91 5.38 -29.32
N TYR A 106 13.48 5.11 -28.14
CA TYR A 106 13.67 3.77 -27.60
C TYR A 106 12.55 3.33 -26.65
N ILE A 107 11.55 4.19 -26.42
CA ILE A 107 10.44 3.91 -25.51
C ILE A 107 9.26 3.36 -26.30
N TYR A 108 8.85 2.15 -25.94
CA TYR A 108 7.58 1.58 -26.34
C TYR A 108 6.56 1.76 -25.20
N ASP A 109 5.37 2.28 -25.53
CA ASP A 109 4.26 2.36 -24.58
C ASP A 109 3.53 1.01 -24.50
N TYR A 110 3.74 0.29 -23.40
CA TYR A 110 3.06 -0.98 -23.12
C TYR A 110 1.62 -0.80 -22.62
N GLY A 111 1.15 0.44 -22.48
CA GLY A 111 -0.22 0.76 -22.10
C GLY A 111 -0.59 0.37 -20.67
N HIS A 112 -1.88 0.16 -20.44
CA HIS A 112 -2.42 -0.33 -19.17
C HIS A 112 -2.88 -1.77 -19.30
N LEU A 113 -2.81 -2.51 -18.19
CA LEU A 113 -3.50 -3.79 -18.06
C LEU A 113 -4.99 -3.57 -18.38
N ASP A 114 -5.48 -4.24 -19.41
CA ASP A 114 -6.90 -4.25 -19.69
C ASP A 114 -7.66 -4.94 -18.55
N SER A 115 -8.95 -4.62 -18.41
CA SER A 115 -9.76 -5.10 -17.30
C SER A 115 -9.89 -6.63 -17.25
N VAL A 116 -9.81 -7.31 -18.39
CA VAL A 116 -9.90 -8.78 -18.48
C VAL A 116 -8.62 -9.41 -17.96
N THR A 117 -7.46 -8.90 -18.38
CA THR A 117 -6.16 -9.39 -17.90
C THR A 117 -5.94 -9.05 -16.42
N GLU A 118 -6.30 -7.84 -15.98
CA GLU A 118 -6.24 -7.48 -14.57
C GLU A 118 -7.09 -8.41 -13.70
N ARG A 119 -8.32 -8.73 -14.14
CA ARG A 119 -9.18 -9.69 -13.44
C ARG A 119 -8.52 -11.06 -13.32
N LYS A 120 -7.89 -11.58 -14.38
CA LYS A 120 -7.17 -12.86 -14.33
C LYS A 120 -6.04 -12.84 -13.30
N TYR A 121 -5.30 -11.74 -13.18
CA TYR A 121 -4.28 -11.59 -12.14
C TYR A 121 -4.88 -11.54 -10.74
N ILE A 122 -5.98 -10.81 -10.55
CA ILE A 122 -6.71 -10.77 -9.27
C ILE A 122 -7.16 -12.19 -8.89
N GLU A 123 -7.77 -12.93 -9.82
CA GLU A 123 -8.18 -14.32 -9.61
C GLU A 123 -7.00 -15.22 -9.25
N ALA A 124 -5.86 -15.10 -9.94
CA ALA A 124 -4.66 -15.88 -9.64
C ALA A 124 -4.11 -15.59 -8.23
N ILE A 125 -4.08 -14.32 -7.81
CA ILE A 125 -3.64 -13.94 -6.46
C ILE A 125 -4.62 -14.49 -5.42
N LEU A 126 -5.92 -14.29 -5.60
CA LEU A 126 -6.94 -14.73 -4.64
C LEU A 126 -7.08 -16.25 -4.59
N ARG A 127 -6.73 -17.00 -5.65
CA ARG A 127 -6.67 -18.47 -5.63
C ARG A 127 -5.68 -19.01 -4.61
N THR A 128 -4.67 -18.22 -4.23
CA THR A 128 -3.71 -18.61 -3.20
C THR A 128 -4.27 -18.48 -1.77
N CYS A 129 -5.44 -17.83 -1.60
CA CYS A 129 -6.23 -17.90 -0.38
C CYS A 129 -7.06 -19.20 -0.40
N THR A 130 -6.51 -20.31 0.07
CA THR A 130 -7.09 -21.66 -0.08
C THR A 130 -8.53 -21.77 0.43
N ASN A 131 -8.81 -21.23 1.62
CA ASN A 131 -10.15 -21.25 2.21
C ASN A 131 -11.16 -20.46 1.37
N LEU A 132 -10.77 -19.29 0.87
CA LEU A 132 -11.61 -18.51 -0.05
C LEU A 132 -11.83 -19.24 -1.38
N ALA A 133 -10.77 -19.82 -1.95
CA ALA A 133 -10.81 -20.49 -3.25
C ALA A 133 -11.75 -21.70 -3.26
N ASN A 134 -11.91 -22.37 -2.12
CA ASN A 134 -12.81 -23.52 -1.97
C ASN A 134 -14.29 -23.11 -1.88
N GLU A 135 -14.60 -21.87 -1.47
CA GLU A 135 -15.96 -21.34 -1.41
C GLU A 135 -16.32 -20.55 -2.69
N ARG A 136 -16.72 -21.27 -3.76
CA ARG A 136 -16.94 -20.70 -5.11
C ARG A 136 -17.74 -19.40 -5.17
N GLN A 137 -18.82 -19.30 -4.41
CA GLN A 137 -19.66 -18.10 -4.38
C GLN A 137 -18.92 -16.91 -3.74
N LEU A 138 -18.29 -17.12 -2.59
CA LEU A 138 -17.53 -16.08 -1.89
C LEU A 138 -16.27 -15.69 -2.69
N PHE A 139 -15.59 -16.66 -3.30
CA PHE A 139 -14.46 -16.40 -4.19
C PHE A 139 -14.84 -15.43 -5.31
N THR A 140 -15.95 -15.71 -6.00
CA THR A 140 -16.45 -14.88 -7.10
C THR A 140 -16.82 -13.47 -6.60
N ALA A 141 -17.49 -13.40 -5.45
CA ALA A 141 -17.87 -12.13 -4.83
C ALA A 141 -16.64 -11.28 -4.43
N MET A 142 -15.60 -11.89 -3.86
CA MET A 142 -14.38 -11.19 -3.45
C MET A 142 -13.54 -10.74 -4.65
N VAL A 143 -13.45 -11.56 -5.71
CA VAL A 143 -12.81 -11.15 -6.98
C VAL A 143 -13.54 -9.95 -7.57
N ASN A 144 -14.87 -10.00 -7.66
CA ASN A 144 -15.66 -8.88 -8.16
C ASN A 144 -15.48 -7.64 -7.28
N GLY A 145 -15.53 -7.79 -5.96
CA GLY A 145 -15.32 -6.71 -4.99
C GLY A 145 -13.94 -6.07 -5.13
N ALA A 146 -12.87 -6.84 -5.32
CA ALA A 146 -11.51 -6.34 -5.55
C ALA A 146 -11.39 -5.59 -6.89
N CYS A 147 -11.97 -6.13 -7.97
CA CYS A 147 -11.98 -5.46 -9.28
C CYS A 147 -12.72 -4.11 -9.20
N GLN A 148 -13.92 -4.10 -8.63
CA GLN A 148 -14.73 -2.88 -8.48
C GLN A 148 -14.05 -1.88 -7.54
N SER A 149 -13.38 -2.34 -6.48
CA SER A 149 -12.59 -1.47 -5.59
C SER A 149 -11.46 -0.76 -6.32
N GLN A 150 -10.71 -1.47 -7.17
CA GLN A 150 -9.68 -0.85 -7.98
C GLN A 150 -10.27 0.19 -8.95
N LEU A 151 -11.34 -0.16 -9.66
CA LEU A 151 -12.02 0.78 -10.57
C LEU A 151 -12.54 2.04 -9.86
N HIS A 152 -13.15 1.87 -8.68
CA HIS A 152 -13.68 2.97 -7.89
C HIS A 152 -12.60 3.95 -7.46
N LEU A 153 -11.48 3.43 -6.92
CA LEU A 153 -10.35 4.30 -6.52
C LEU A 153 -9.69 4.97 -7.74
N ARG A 154 -9.65 4.31 -8.91
CA ARG A 154 -9.20 4.96 -10.14
C ARG A 154 -10.10 6.12 -10.56
N SER A 155 -11.41 6.00 -10.36
CA SER A 155 -12.34 7.09 -10.71
C SER A 155 -12.22 8.32 -9.79
N ILE A 156 -11.70 8.15 -8.57
CA ILE A 156 -11.53 9.23 -7.59
C ILE A 156 -10.11 9.82 -7.68
N GLU A 157 -9.09 8.96 -7.61
CA GLU A 157 -7.69 9.36 -7.44
C GLU A 157 -6.87 9.31 -8.75
N GLY A 158 -7.41 8.72 -9.83
CA GLY A 158 -6.77 8.56 -11.13
C GLY A 158 -6.23 7.15 -11.40
N VAL A 159 -5.91 6.84 -12.66
CA VAL A 159 -5.64 5.48 -13.16
C VAL A 159 -4.49 4.75 -12.44
N SER A 160 -3.48 5.49 -11.96
CA SER A 160 -2.30 4.95 -11.28
C SER A 160 -2.46 4.83 -9.75
N SER A 161 -3.65 5.09 -9.20
CA SER A 161 -3.87 5.10 -7.75
C SER A 161 -3.86 3.71 -7.10
N VAL A 162 -4.02 2.66 -7.90
CA VAL A 162 -4.12 1.27 -7.46
C VAL A 162 -3.36 0.33 -8.40
N SER A 163 -2.90 -0.78 -7.85
CA SER A 163 -2.19 -1.83 -8.58
C SER A 163 -2.44 -3.20 -7.98
N LEU A 164 -1.89 -4.23 -8.62
CA LEU A 164 -1.86 -5.59 -8.07
C LEU A 164 -1.12 -5.69 -6.72
N ARG A 165 -0.34 -4.67 -6.32
CA ARG A 165 0.24 -4.58 -4.95
C ARG A 165 -0.86 -4.43 -3.90
N ASP A 166 -1.97 -3.75 -4.20
CA ASP A 166 -3.12 -3.65 -3.30
C ASP A 166 -3.83 -5.00 -3.14
N VAL A 167 -3.89 -5.78 -4.22
CA VAL A 167 -4.47 -7.13 -4.22
C VAL A 167 -3.56 -8.12 -3.47
N ALA A 168 -2.24 -7.98 -3.61
CA ALA A 168 -1.28 -8.74 -2.81
C ALA A 168 -1.40 -8.42 -1.32
N ARG A 169 -1.64 -7.14 -0.96
CA ARG A 169 -1.94 -6.72 0.41
C ARG A 169 -3.27 -7.29 0.91
N TYR A 170 -4.30 -7.28 0.07
CA TYR A 170 -5.59 -7.92 0.36
C TYR A 170 -5.40 -9.39 0.74
N ARG A 171 -4.63 -10.15 -0.06
CA ARG A 171 -4.32 -11.55 0.22
C ARG A 171 -3.65 -11.73 1.59
N LEU A 172 -2.65 -10.89 1.89
CA LEU A 172 -1.92 -10.94 3.16
C LEU A 172 -2.87 -10.74 4.35
N ILE A 173 -3.69 -9.69 4.30
CA ILE A 173 -4.64 -9.35 5.36
C ILE A 173 -5.74 -10.43 5.47
N TYR A 174 -6.21 -10.98 4.35
CA TYR A 174 -7.22 -12.02 4.32
C TYR A 174 -6.76 -13.26 5.08
N ASN A 175 -5.57 -13.78 4.75
CA ASN A 175 -5.03 -14.97 5.42
C ASN A 175 -4.83 -14.70 6.91
N TRP A 176 -4.33 -13.51 7.26
CA TRP A 176 -4.17 -13.12 8.66
C TRP A 176 -5.50 -13.10 9.42
N TYR A 177 -6.57 -12.53 8.86
CA TYR A 177 -7.89 -12.54 9.51
C TYR A 177 -8.42 -13.95 9.69
N TYR A 178 -8.32 -14.76 8.64
CA TYR A 178 -8.84 -16.13 8.66
C TYR A 178 -8.20 -16.92 9.81
N ASP A 179 -6.87 -16.90 9.89
CA ASP A 179 -6.11 -17.57 10.97
C ASP A 179 -6.39 -16.96 12.35
N THR A 180 -6.61 -15.65 12.39
CA THR A 180 -6.86 -14.90 13.62
C THR A 180 -8.22 -15.23 14.22
N PHE A 181 -9.25 -15.44 13.41
CA PHE A 181 -10.57 -15.82 13.90
C PHE A 181 -10.57 -17.16 14.62
N ASP A 182 -9.69 -18.10 14.23
CA ASP A 182 -9.50 -19.36 14.97
C ASP A 182 -8.82 -19.11 16.32
N LYS A 183 -7.76 -18.28 16.34
CA LYS A 183 -7.00 -17.97 17.56
C LYS A 183 -7.77 -17.18 18.60
N ARG A 184 -8.80 -16.43 18.19
CA ARG A 184 -9.66 -15.65 19.09
C ARG A 184 -10.79 -16.47 19.72
N GLU A 185 -10.87 -17.78 19.41
CA GLU A 185 -11.95 -18.68 19.82
C GLU A 185 -13.33 -18.15 19.41
N THR A 186 -13.40 -17.38 18.32
CA THR A 186 -14.65 -16.82 17.83
C THR A 186 -15.52 -17.95 17.27
N GLN A 187 -16.75 -18.11 17.77
CA GLN A 187 -17.72 -19.12 17.31
C GLN A 187 -18.33 -18.79 15.93
N LEU A 188 -17.48 -18.41 14.97
CA LEU A 188 -17.89 -18.14 13.59
C LEU A 188 -17.90 -19.44 12.78
N SER A 189 -18.95 -19.64 11.98
CA SER A 189 -18.95 -20.71 10.98
C SER A 189 -17.84 -20.49 9.95
N SER A 190 -17.32 -21.56 9.34
CA SER A 190 -16.25 -21.47 8.34
C SER A 190 -16.60 -20.50 7.21
N ARG A 191 -17.85 -20.55 6.73
CA ARG A 191 -18.34 -19.64 5.70
C ARG A 191 -18.33 -18.17 6.17
N LYS A 192 -18.74 -17.90 7.41
CA LYS A 192 -18.72 -16.55 7.98
C LYS A 192 -17.29 -16.03 8.16
N LYS A 193 -16.34 -16.87 8.58
CA LYS A 193 -14.90 -16.53 8.64
C LYS A 193 -14.36 -16.11 7.27
N ILE A 194 -14.68 -16.86 6.21
CA ILE A 194 -14.26 -16.55 4.84
C ILE A 194 -14.84 -15.21 4.40
N LEU A 195 -16.12 -14.99 4.66
CA LEU A 195 -16.84 -13.77 4.31
C LEU A 195 -16.27 -12.54 5.02
N GLU A 196 -16.16 -12.58 6.35
CA GLU A 196 -15.68 -11.46 7.16
C GLU A 196 -14.20 -11.15 6.87
N SER A 197 -13.36 -12.17 6.74
CA SER A 197 -11.95 -11.99 6.35
C SER A 197 -11.85 -11.28 5.00
N GLY A 198 -12.71 -11.66 4.04
CA GLY A 198 -12.77 -11.03 2.73
C GLY A 198 -13.23 -9.57 2.78
N ILE A 199 -14.33 -9.28 3.48
CA ILE A 199 -14.88 -7.93 3.61
C ILE A 199 -13.89 -7.01 4.34
N LEU A 200 -13.38 -7.41 5.50
CA LEU A 200 -12.45 -6.61 6.30
C LEU A 200 -11.15 -6.30 5.54
N SER A 201 -10.68 -7.25 4.73
CA SER A 201 -9.50 -7.04 3.87
C SER A 201 -9.75 -6.02 2.77
N LEU A 202 -10.94 -6.00 2.16
CA LEU A 202 -11.33 -4.94 1.22
C LEU A 202 -11.42 -3.59 1.94
N MET A 203 -11.99 -3.56 3.15
CA MET A 203 -12.08 -2.30 3.92
C MET A 203 -10.69 -1.71 4.19
N LEU A 204 -9.76 -2.52 4.66
CA LEU A 204 -8.39 -2.06 4.97
C LEU A 204 -7.60 -1.65 3.73
N CYS A 205 -7.79 -2.33 2.59
CA CYS A 205 -7.06 -1.98 1.38
C CYS A 205 -7.63 -0.77 0.65
N TYR A 206 -8.94 -0.50 0.76
CA TYR A 206 -9.63 0.47 -0.08
C TYR A 206 -10.51 1.46 0.71
N TYR A 207 -11.40 1.00 1.59
CA TYR A 207 -12.34 1.87 2.32
C TYR A 207 -11.66 2.94 3.18
N PHE A 208 -10.62 2.55 3.93
CA PHE A 208 -9.91 3.49 4.82
C PHE A 208 -9.03 4.51 4.09
N ARG A 209 -8.85 4.37 2.77
CA ARG A 209 -8.20 5.38 1.92
C ARG A 209 -9.14 6.53 1.56
N LEU A 210 -10.45 6.30 1.59
CA LEU A 210 -11.47 7.26 1.21
C LEU A 210 -11.62 8.35 2.28
N ARG A 211 -11.72 9.61 1.84
CA ARG A 211 -11.62 10.78 2.74
C ARG A 211 -12.98 11.20 3.27
N SER A 212 -13.96 11.30 2.39
CA SER A 212 -15.29 11.81 2.72
C SER A 212 -16.24 10.68 3.14
N SER A 213 -17.25 11.05 3.95
CA SER A 213 -18.32 10.09 4.29
C SER A 213 -19.12 9.67 3.05
N ALA A 214 -19.26 10.54 2.05
CA ALA A 214 -19.97 10.24 0.81
C ALA A 214 -19.26 9.18 -0.03
N GLU A 215 -17.93 9.30 -0.20
CA GLU A 215 -17.11 8.29 -0.88
C GLU A 215 -17.18 6.94 -0.15
N LYS A 216 -17.07 6.96 1.18
CA LYS A 216 -17.21 5.76 2.01
C LYS A 216 -18.58 5.08 1.81
N THR A 217 -19.67 5.84 1.81
CA THR A 217 -21.02 5.30 1.54
C THR A 217 -21.14 4.73 0.13
N ASN A 218 -20.61 5.44 -0.88
CA ASN A 218 -20.63 4.97 -2.27
C ASN A 218 -19.87 3.66 -2.45
N TYR A 219 -18.70 3.55 -1.82
CA TYR A 219 -17.88 2.34 -1.84
C TYR A 219 -18.61 1.15 -1.21
N ILE A 220 -19.26 1.36 -0.06
CA ILE A 220 -20.04 0.32 0.60
C ILE A 220 -21.21 -0.15 -0.28
N ASN A 221 -21.94 0.78 -0.91
CA ASN A 221 -23.03 0.45 -1.82
C ASN A 221 -22.54 -0.30 -3.07
N MET A 222 -21.38 0.07 -3.59
CA MET A 222 -20.73 -0.65 -4.69
C MET A 222 -20.37 -2.08 -4.27
N LEU A 223 -19.81 -2.28 -3.07
CA LEU A 223 -19.49 -3.62 -2.58
C LEU A 223 -20.74 -4.49 -2.43
N LYS A 224 -21.81 -3.97 -1.84
CA LYS A 224 -23.10 -4.68 -1.71
C LYS A 224 -23.60 -5.20 -3.07
N LYS A 225 -23.57 -4.35 -4.10
CA LYS A 225 -23.94 -4.73 -5.47
C LYS A 225 -23.01 -5.79 -6.06
N SER A 226 -21.69 -5.64 -5.86
CA SER A 226 -20.68 -6.55 -6.43
C SER A 226 -20.71 -7.96 -5.85
N MET A 227 -21.21 -8.10 -4.62
CA MET A 227 -21.15 -9.34 -3.87
C MET A 227 -22.43 -10.20 -4.01
N LEU A 228 -23.51 -9.65 -4.59
CA LEU A 228 -24.79 -10.35 -4.82
C LEU A 228 -25.21 -11.25 -3.63
N PHE A 229 -24.98 -10.77 -2.41
CA PHE A 229 -25.42 -11.50 -1.24
C PHE A 229 -26.94 -11.42 -1.19
N ASN A 230 -27.59 -12.57 -1.17
CA ASN A 230 -29.02 -12.69 -0.84
C ASN A 230 -29.31 -12.29 0.63
N GLU A 231 -28.35 -11.70 1.34
CA GLU A 231 -28.56 -11.20 2.69
C GLU A 231 -29.33 -9.87 2.63
N THR A 232 -30.53 -9.91 3.19
CA THR A 232 -31.55 -8.86 3.22
C THR A 232 -31.19 -7.63 4.05
N ASN A 233 -30.05 -7.62 4.73
CA ASN A 233 -29.68 -6.54 5.63
C ASN A 233 -28.81 -5.49 4.91
N GLU A 234 -29.40 -4.33 4.64
CA GLU A 234 -28.72 -3.20 4.04
C GLU A 234 -27.47 -2.74 4.78
N LYS A 235 -27.29 -3.03 6.07
CA LYS A 235 -26.15 -2.56 6.88
C LYS A 235 -25.12 -3.64 7.22
N PHE A 236 -25.21 -4.82 6.60
CA PHE A 236 -24.39 -5.97 6.98
C PHE A 236 -22.87 -5.71 6.91
N ILE A 237 -22.39 -5.04 5.86
CA ILE A 237 -20.96 -4.73 5.70
C ILE A 237 -20.47 -3.80 6.82
N GLU A 238 -21.25 -2.76 7.10
CA GLU A 238 -20.96 -1.81 8.17
C GLU A 238 -20.97 -2.49 9.54
N GLN A 239 -21.89 -3.43 9.76
CA GLN A 239 -21.97 -4.22 10.98
C GLN A 239 -20.76 -5.12 11.18
N ILE A 240 -20.26 -5.79 10.14
CA ILE A 240 -19.03 -6.59 10.24
C ILE A 240 -17.86 -5.71 10.69
N LEU A 241 -17.68 -4.55 10.04
CA LEU A 241 -16.61 -3.64 10.40
C LEU A 241 -16.75 -3.15 11.85
N GLN A 242 -17.97 -2.74 12.23
CA GLN A 242 -18.24 -2.24 13.57
C GLN A 242 -18.00 -3.32 14.64
N GLN A 243 -18.47 -4.56 14.41
CA GLN A 243 -18.28 -5.69 15.32
C GLN A 243 -16.80 -6.01 15.53
N GLU A 244 -16.02 -6.09 14.44
CA GLU A 244 -14.58 -6.35 14.56
C GLU A 244 -13.85 -5.19 15.26
N GLN A 245 -14.23 -3.93 14.99
CA GLN A 245 -13.69 -2.78 15.70
C GLN A 245 -14.04 -2.81 17.20
N ASP A 246 -15.29 -3.13 17.55
CA ASP A 246 -15.76 -3.25 18.93
C ASP A 246 -15.01 -4.37 19.68
N GLU A 247 -14.84 -5.52 19.05
CA GLU A 247 -14.11 -6.66 19.61
C GLU A 247 -12.64 -6.29 19.87
N LEU A 248 -11.98 -5.61 18.94
CA LEU A 248 -10.62 -5.11 19.14
C LEU A 248 -10.54 -4.12 20.31
N ILE A 249 -11.43 -3.13 20.37
CA ILE A 249 -11.46 -2.12 21.43
C ILE A 249 -11.75 -2.75 22.79
N LYS A 250 -12.62 -3.75 22.84
CA LYS A 250 -12.95 -4.50 24.07
C LYS A 250 -11.72 -5.22 24.64
N ARG A 251 -10.87 -5.79 23.78
CA ARG A 251 -9.62 -6.47 24.17
C ARG A 251 -8.52 -5.52 24.64
N MET A 252 -8.53 -4.26 24.19
CA MET A 252 -7.56 -3.25 24.60
C MET A 252 -7.79 -2.78 26.04
N LYS A 253 -7.41 -3.55 27.05
CA LYS A 253 -7.64 -3.22 28.47
C LYS A 253 -6.84 -2.00 28.97
N GLU A 254 -5.67 -1.75 28.39
CA GLU A 254 -4.78 -0.65 28.79
C GLU A 254 -5.12 0.66 28.04
N LYS A 255 -6.13 1.39 28.51
CA LYS A 255 -6.56 2.70 27.96
C LYS A 255 -6.50 3.79 29.05
N PRO A 256 -6.05 5.02 28.74
CA PRO A 256 -6.05 6.10 29.72
C PRO A 256 -7.47 6.37 30.24
N MET A 257 -7.60 6.59 31.56
CA MET A 257 -8.90 6.85 32.19
C MET A 257 -9.57 8.07 31.56
N GLY A 258 -10.89 7.98 31.31
CA GLY A 258 -11.65 9.05 30.66
C GLY A 258 -11.49 9.14 29.13
N THR A 259 -10.80 8.19 28.49
CA THR A 259 -10.67 8.19 27.02
C THR A 259 -12.01 7.90 26.34
N ALA A 260 -12.56 8.89 25.64
CA ALA A 260 -13.72 8.72 24.77
C ALA A 260 -13.32 8.03 23.44
N ILE A 261 -13.90 6.86 23.16
CA ILE A 261 -13.66 6.13 21.90
C ILE A 261 -14.53 6.71 20.78
N ASN A 262 -14.08 7.82 20.21
CA ASN A 262 -14.70 8.40 19.03
C ASN A 262 -14.38 7.60 17.75
N ARG A 263 -15.09 7.91 16.65
CA ARG A 263 -14.91 7.25 15.35
C ARG A 263 -13.48 7.32 14.81
N ALA A 264 -12.79 8.46 14.97
CA ALA A 264 -11.43 8.63 14.47
C ALA A 264 -10.43 7.75 15.24
N LEU A 265 -10.55 7.69 16.57
CA LEU A 265 -9.74 6.81 17.41
C LEU A 265 -9.99 5.34 17.07
N ARG A 266 -11.26 4.95 16.92
CA ARG A 266 -11.67 3.61 16.50
C ARG A 266 -11.06 3.19 15.16
N ASP A 267 -11.18 4.04 14.14
CA ASP A 267 -10.61 3.80 12.81
C ASP A 267 -9.08 3.71 12.87
N ASN A 268 -8.42 4.63 13.58
CA ASN A 268 -6.96 4.62 13.74
C ASN A 268 -6.45 3.36 14.47
N LEU A 269 -7.11 2.96 15.57
CA LEU A 269 -6.77 1.74 16.31
C LEU A 269 -6.88 0.51 15.41
N PHE A 270 -7.99 0.40 14.69
CA PHE A 270 -8.25 -0.73 13.81
C PHE A 270 -7.23 -0.83 12.67
N VAL A 271 -7.02 0.26 11.93
CA VAL A 271 -6.06 0.28 10.81
C VAL A 271 -4.64 0.00 11.30
N MET A 272 -4.18 0.72 12.34
CA MET A 272 -2.81 0.54 12.83
C MET A 272 -2.57 -0.85 13.40
N PHE A 273 -3.50 -1.40 14.17
CA PHE A 273 -3.36 -2.73 14.76
C PHE A 273 -3.12 -3.79 13.69
N VAL A 274 -3.98 -3.83 12.67
CA VAL A 274 -3.88 -4.83 11.59
C VAL A 274 -2.62 -4.62 10.78
N CYS A 275 -2.27 -3.38 10.45
CA CYS A 275 -1.09 -3.08 9.67
C CYS A 275 0.22 -3.38 10.42
N ILE A 276 0.32 -3.09 11.73
CA ILE A 276 1.49 -3.42 12.55
C ILE A 276 1.72 -4.93 12.56
N LEU A 277 0.67 -5.72 12.80
CA LEU A 277 0.79 -7.18 12.86
C LEU A 277 1.13 -7.81 11.52
N ASN A 278 0.71 -7.19 10.42
CA ASN A 278 1.03 -7.62 9.06
C ASN A 278 2.29 -6.94 8.47
N ARG A 279 3.01 -6.13 9.26
CA ARG A 279 4.18 -5.36 8.81
C ARG A 279 3.92 -4.51 7.56
N ILE A 280 2.72 -3.95 7.48
CA ILE A 280 2.31 -3.03 6.42
C ILE A 280 2.62 -1.61 6.90
N PRO A 281 3.45 -0.83 6.19
CA PRO A 281 3.69 0.56 6.54
C PRO A 281 2.39 1.38 6.47
N VAL A 282 2.13 2.18 7.52
CA VAL A 282 0.97 3.09 7.61
C VAL A 282 1.43 4.50 7.83
N ILE A 283 0.84 5.42 7.06
CA ILE A 283 1.04 6.86 7.22
C ILE A 283 -0.30 7.47 7.63
N LEU A 284 -0.36 8.01 8.85
CA LEU A 284 -1.56 8.67 9.35
C LEU A 284 -1.48 10.19 9.15
N CYS A 285 -2.26 10.71 8.21
CA CYS A 285 -2.37 12.15 7.96
C CYS A 285 -3.65 12.70 8.60
N GLY A 286 -3.57 13.89 9.19
CA GLY A 286 -4.76 14.65 9.60
C GLY A 286 -4.39 15.78 10.55
N LYS A 287 -5.35 16.67 10.84
CA LYS A 287 -5.14 17.80 11.75
C LYS A 287 -4.64 17.34 13.14
N PRO A 288 -3.93 18.20 13.90
CA PRO A 288 -3.67 17.97 15.30
C PRO A 288 -4.96 17.61 16.06
N GLY A 289 -4.89 16.71 17.03
CA GLY A 289 -6.07 16.27 17.81
C GLY A 289 -6.90 15.13 17.19
N CYS A 290 -6.61 14.64 15.97
CA CYS A 290 -7.34 13.49 15.40
C CYS A 290 -6.91 12.12 15.99
N SER A 291 -6.57 12.06 17.28
CA SER A 291 -6.34 10.80 18.04
C SER A 291 -5.28 9.84 17.47
N LYS A 292 -4.34 10.32 16.65
CA LYS A 292 -3.28 9.50 16.02
C LYS A 292 -2.26 9.00 17.05
N THR A 293 -1.65 9.92 17.80
CA THR A 293 -0.66 9.63 18.84
C THR A 293 -1.26 8.79 19.97
N LEU A 294 -2.51 9.09 20.35
CA LEU A 294 -3.22 8.32 21.37
C LEU A 294 -3.45 6.87 20.91
N ALA A 295 -3.85 6.67 19.66
CA ALA A 295 -4.09 5.34 19.12
C ALA A 295 -2.81 4.47 19.12
N ILE A 296 -1.65 5.03 18.75
CA ILE A 296 -0.40 4.26 18.79
C ILE A 296 0.03 3.95 20.23
N GLN A 297 -0.18 4.89 21.17
CA GLN A 297 0.08 4.65 22.60
C GLN A 297 -0.78 3.51 23.15
N ILE A 298 -2.07 3.48 22.81
CA ILE A 298 -2.98 2.39 23.22
C ILE A 298 -2.55 1.05 22.62
N ILE A 299 -2.09 1.01 21.36
CA ILE A 299 -1.61 -0.23 20.76
C ILE A 299 -0.35 -0.72 21.50
N ILE A 300 0.62 0.15 21.74
CA ILE A 300 1.86 -0.19 22.47
C ILE A 300 1.57 -0.65 23.89
N SER A 301 0.63 -0.01 24.59
CA SER A 301 0.29 -0.38 25.97
C SER A 301 -0.38 -1.76 26.06
N ASN A 302 -1.02 -2.23 24.99
CA ASN A 302 -1.75 -3.50 24.94
C ASN A 302 -0.97 -4.65 24.28
N LEU A 303 -0.08 -4.38 23.30
CA LEU A 303 0.73 -5.40 22.63
C LEU A 303 2.06 -5.64 23.36
N LYS A 304 1.99 -6.24 24.55
CA LYS A 304 3.15 -6.52 25.41
C LYS A 304 3.60 -7.99 25.38
N GLY A 305 3.23 -8.72 24.32
CA GLY A 305 3.42 -10.17 24.23
C GLY A 305 2.82 -10.88 25.45
N LYS A 306 3.55 -11.83 26.04
CA LYS A 306 3.11 -12.61 27.22
C LYS A 306 2.66 -11.75 28.43
N LYS A 307 3.07 -10.48 28.50
CA LYS A 307 2.70 -9.55 29.59
C LYS A 307 1.39 -8.79 29.31
N SER A 308 0.70 -9.08 28.20
CA SER A 308 -0.58 -8.44 27.87
C SER A 308 -1.70 -8.93 28.79
N ASN A 309 -2.67 -8.06 29.08
CA ASN A 309 -3.81 -8.40 29.95
C ASN A 309 -4.96 -9.12 29.22
N ASP A 310 -4.83 -9.35 27.91
CA ASP A 310 -5.78 -10.09 27.08
C ASP A 310 -5.13 -11.38 26.55
N SER A 311 -5.86 -12.50 26.64
CA SER A 311 -5.33 -13.83 26.30
C SER A 311 -4.94 -13.96 24.82
N TYR A 312 -5.65 -13.28 23.93
CA TYR A 312 -5.29 -13.27 22.51
C TYR A 312 -4.06 -12.38 22.27
N PHE A 313 -3.98 -11.20 22.91
CA PHE A 313 -2.80 -10.34 22.79
C PHE A 313 -1.53 -10.96 23.37
N GLN A 314 -1.66 -11.88 24.33
CA GLN A 314 -0.52 -12.67 24.84
C GLN A 314 0.15 -13.56 23.78
N GLN A 315 -0.60 -13.94 22.74
CA GLN A 315 -0.11 -14.74 21.61
C GLN A 315 0.49 -13.89 20.49
N LEU A 316 0.32 -12.57 20.55
CA LEU A 316 0.82 -11.62 19.56
C LEU A 316 2.24 -11.15 19.91
N PRO A 317 3.01 -10.64 18.93
CA PRO A 317 4.33 -10.09 19.18
C PRO A 317 4.28 -8.91 20.17
N GLU A 318 5.31 -8.82 21.03
CA GLU A 318 5.57 -7.62 21.83
C GLU A 318 6.01 -6.48 20.92
N LEU A 319 5.36 -5.33 21.06
CA LEU A 319 5.66 -4.14 20.29
C LEU A 319 6.61 -3.22 21.06
N ILE A 320 7.83 -3.09 20.56
CA ILE A 320 8.81 -2.12 21.06
C ILE A 320 8.81 -0.92 20.12
N ALA A 321 8.35 0.22 20.62
CA ALA A 321 8.29 1.44 19.82
C ALA A 321 9.57 2.25 19.97
N VAL A 322 10.19 2.56 18.83
CA VAL A 322 11.26 3.56 18.72
C VAL A 322 10.68 4.76 17.97
N SER A 323 10.63 5.91 18.63
CA SER A 323 10.08 7.13 18.05
C SER A 323 11.20 8.03 17.52
N TYR A 324 11.01 8.52 16.30
CA TYR A 324 11.84 9.56 15.72
C TYR A 324 10.98 10.76 15.40
N GLN A 325 11.29 11.89 16.03
CA GLN A 325 10.63 13.15 15.71
C GLN A 325 11.41 13.85 14.59
N ALA A 326 10.84 13.85 13.39
CA ALA A 326 11.42 14.55 12.25
C ALA A 326 11.32 16.07 12.46
N THR A 327 12.38 16.67 13.02
CA THR A 327 12.58 18.12 13.04
C THR A 327 13.37 18.54 11.79
N LYS A 328 13.11 19.75 11.26
CA LYS A 328 13.65 20.23 9.98
C LYS A 328 15.16 19.98 9.73
N PRO A 329 16.08 20.05 10.71
CA PRO A 329 17.50 19.83 10.46
C PRO A 329 17.97 18.35 10.32
N TYR A 330 17.16 17.35 10.73
CA TYR A 330 17.69 16.01 11.05
C TYR A 330 17.42 14.91 10.01
N LEU A 331 16.80 15.25 8.87
CA LEU A 331 16.32 14.26 7.90
C LEU A 331 17.43 13.53 7.11
N GLN A 332 18.67 14.04 7.09
CA GLN A 332 19.74 13.45 6.27
C GLN A 332 20.76 12.57 7.03
N PHE A 333 20.96 12.78 8.34
CA PHE A 333 22.04 12.12 9.09
C PHE A 333 21.60 10.95 9.98
N SER A 334 20.34 10.92 10.41
CA SER A 334 19.91 10.01 11.49
C SER A 334 19.56 8.60 11.01
N ILE A 335 18.97 8.49 9.81
CA ILE A 335 18.41 7.23 9.28
C ILE A 335 19.51 6.34 8.68
N SER A 336 20.61 6.93 8.19
CA SER A 336 21.73 6.18 7.58
C SER A 336 22.65 5.49 8.59
N ASN A 337 22.64 5.90 9.85
CA ASN A 337 23.55 5.39 10.89
C ASN A 337 22.88 4.41 11.87
N SER A 338 21.58 4.12 11.68
CA SER A 338 20.77 3.29 12.58
C SER A 338 20.24 2.00 11.93
N LEU A 339 20.65 1.73 10.69
CA LEU A 339 20.50 0.47 9.94
C LEU A 339 21.89 -0.04 9.59
#